data_AF-A0A011NSN7-F1
#
_entry.id   AF-A0A011NSN7-F1
#
_cell.length_a   1.000
_cell.length_b   1.000
_cell.length_c   1.000
_cell.angle_alpha   90.00
_cell.angle_beta   90.00
_cell.angle_gamma   90.00
#
_symmetry.space_group_name_H-M   'P 1'
#
loop_
_entity.id
_entity.type
_entity.pdbx_description
1 polymer ?
#
loop_
_entity_poly.entity_id
_entity_poly.type
_entity_poly.pdbx_seq_one_letter_code
_entity_poly.pdbx_strand_id
1 'polypeptide(L)'
;MGHLADNLAHLDATLKLFSPEIDLRTIRIKTHRTANRFFRPGECLRMVLDIFREAQGAALNSRQNGEGLAARRGLEATTIMIEQMRKNAIGVLRRLERSGTLVLAGRDGHGATWAVT
;
A
#
# COMPACT_ATOMS: atom_id res chain seq x y z
N MET A 1 21.94 0.07 -31.39
CA MET A 1 21.22 1.24 -30.81
C MET A 1 20.20 1.88 -31.76
N GLY A 2 20.34 1.80 -33.11
CA GLY A 2 19.43 2.49 -34.05
C GLY A 2 17.96 2.04 -34.03
N HIS A 3 17.70 0.73 -34.02
CA HIS A 3 16.33 0.20 -34.16
C HIS A 3 15.32 0.68 -33.09
N LEU A 4 15.76 0.90 -31.85
CA LEU A 4 14.85 1.41 -30.81
C LEU A 4 14.52 2.89 -31.04
N ALA A 5 15.51 3.69 -31.43
CA ALA A 5 15.30 5.11 -31.71
C ALA A 5 14.35 5.31 -32.89
N ASP A 6 14.52 4.53 -33.95
CA ASP A 6 13.66 4.57 -35.14
C ASP A 6 12.21 4.20 -34.79
N ASN A 7 12.02 3.14 -33.98
CA ASN A 7 10.69 2.75 -33.52
C ASN A 7 10.02 3.81 -32.64
N LEU A 8 10.77 4.49 -31.78
CA LEU A 8 10.24 5.59 -30.96
C LEU A 8 9.84 6.79 -31.83
N ALA A 9 10.62 7.11 -32.88
CA ALA A 9 10.28 8.18 -33.82
C ALA A 9 8.95 7.90 -34.57
N HIS A 10 8.69 6.65 -34.94
CA HIS A 10 7.41 6.25 -35.56
C HIS A 10 6.23 6.42 -34.59
N LEU A 11 6.42 6.09 -33.30
CA LEU A 11 5.39 6.30 -32.28
C LEU A 11 5.11 7.79 -32.06
N ASP A 12 6.15 8.62 -31.98
CA ASP A 12 6.03 10.07 -31.84
C ASP A 12 5.24 10.70 -33.01
N ALA A 13 5.54 10.27 -34.23
CA ALA A 13 4.83 10.71 -35.43
C ALA A 13 3.35 10.31 -35.41
N THR A 14 3.05 9.09 -34.96
CA THR A 14 1.68 8.59 -34.83
C THR A 14 0.89 9.38 -33.79
N LEU A 15 1.50 9.71 -32.64
CA LEU A 15 0.85 10.52 -31.61
C LEU A 15 0.51 11.92 -32.11
N LYS A 16 1.42 12.55 -32.87
CA LYS A 16 1.18 13.86 -33.49
C LYS A 16 0.12 13.82 -34.60
N LEU A 17 -0.02 12.71 -35.30
CA LEU A 17 -1.08 12.54 -36.31
C LEU A 17 -2.49 12.67 -35.70
N PHE A 18 -2.70 12.09 -34.52
CA PHE A 18 -3.99 12.14 -33.81
C PHE A 18 -4.16 13.37 -32.91
N SER A 19 -3.06 13.98 -32.46
CA SER A 19 -3.08 15.18 -31.63
C SER A 19 -1.88 16.07 -31.97
N PRO A 20 -2.01 16.98 -32.96
CA PRO A 20 -0.89 17.79 -33.43
C PRO A 20 -0.26 18.68 -32.36
N GLU A 21 -1.08 19.14 -31.41
CA GLU A 21 -0.69 20.07 -30.34
C GLU A 21 -0.10 19.37 -29.11
N ILE A 22 0.01 18.04 -29.10
CA ILE A 22 0.54 17.31 -27.94
C ILE A 22 2.03 17.60 -27.74
N ASP A 23 2.39 18.15 -26.58
CA ASP A 23 3.79 18.23 -26.16
C ASP A 23 4.21 16.87 -25.59
N LEU A 24 4.86 16.06 -26.42
CA LEU A 24 5.38 14.73 -26.06
C LEU A 24 6.30 14.76 -24.83
N ARG A 25 6.96 15.89 -24.55
CA ARG A 25 7.84 16.05 -23.37
C ARG A 25 7.06 16.11 -22.06
N THR A 26 5.77 16.37 -22.12
CA THR A 26 4.88 16.41 -20.94
C THR A 26 4.26 15.05 -20.63
N ILE A 27 4.42 14.05 -21.51
CA ILE A 27 3.90 12.70 -21.29
C ILE A 27 4.66 12.08 -20.12
N ARG A 28 3.96 11.94 -18.99
CA ARG A 28 4.51 11.34 -17.78
C ARG A 28 4.88 9.88 -18.05
N ILE A 29 6.09 9.50 -17.63
CA ILE A 29 6.53 8.10 -17.62
C ILE A 29 5.52 7.26 -16.83
N LYS A 30 5.04 6.19 -17.46
CA LYS A 30 4.19 5.20 -16.79
C LYS A 30 4.95 4.63 -15.59
N THR A 31 4.48 4.95 -14.39
CA THR A 31 5.08 4.40 -13.16
C THR A 31 4.76 2.92 -13.06
N HIS A 32 5.80 2.08 -13.07
CA HIS A 32 5.64 0.66 -12.80
C HIS A 32 5.33 0.48 -11.30
N ARG A 33 4.09 0.07 -10.98
CA ARG A 33 3.74 -0.28 -9.60
C ARG A 33 4.29 -1.68 -9.33
N THR A 34 5.26 -1.79 -8.44
CA THR A 34 5.71 -3.09 -7.94
C THR A 34 4.61 -3.71 -7.11
N ALA A 35 4.34 -5.00 -7.34
CA ALA A 35 3.43 -5.75 -6.49
C ALA A 35 3.93 -5.75 -5.05
N ASN A 36 3.00 -5.89 -4.09
CA ASN A 36 3.36 -6.02 -2.69
C ASN A 36 4.25 -7.25 -2.48
N ARG A 37 5.54 -7.03 -2.23
CA ARG A 37 6.52 -8.11 -2.01
C ARG A 37 6.35 -8.83 -0.66
N PHE A 38 5.62 -8.22 0.27
CA PHE A 38 5.53 -8.71 1.64
C PHE A 38 4.31 -9.58 1.87
N PHE A 39 3.27 -9.51 1.04
CA PHE A 39 2.02 -10.22 1.28
C PHE A 39 1.41 -10.73 -0.01
N ARG A 40 0.97 -11.98 0.02
CA ARG A 40 0.08 -12.55 -0.99
C ARG A 40 -1.32 -11.93 -0.84
N PRO A 41 -2.17 -12.00 -1.88
CA PRO A 41 -3.54 -11.51 -1.80
C PRO A 41 -4.29 -12.07 -0.57
N GLY A 42 -4.85 -11.17 0.24
CA GLY A 42 -5.61 -11.51 1.46
C GLY A 42 -4.77 -11.96 2.67
N GLU A 43 -3.46 -12.12 2.53
CA GLU A 43 -2.59 -12.59 3.62
C GLU A 43 -2.42 -11.52 4.70
N CYS A 44 -2.17 -10.27 4.31
CA CYS A 44 -2.07 -9.14 5.25
C CYS A 44 -3.36 -8.97 6.08
N LEU A 45 -4.53 -9.21 5.47
CA LEU A 45 -5.81 -9.13 6.17
C LEU A 45 -5.92 -10.19 7.28
N ARG A 46 -5.55 -11.44 6.98
CA ARG A 46 -5.57 -12.52 7.99
C ARG A 46 -4.63 -12.19 9.15
N MET A 47 -3.40 -11.77 8.85
CA MET A 47 -2.44 -11.39 9.89
C MET A 47 -2.91 -10.22 10.75
N VAL A 48 -3.54 -9.20 10.17
CA VAL A 48 -4.11 -8.09 10.95
C VAL A 48 -5.22 -8.59 11.88
N LEU A 49 -6.11 -9.47 11.42
CA LEU A 49 -7.13 -10.06 12.29
C LEU A 49 -6.51 -10.94 13.38
N ASP A 50 -5.42 -11.65 13.10
CA ASP A 50 -4.69 -12.45 14.09
C ASP A 50 -4.07 -11.53 15.17
N ILE A 51 -3.49 -10.37 14.77
CA ILE A 51 -3.01 -9.34 15.69
C ILE A 51 -4.12 -8.90 16.65
N PHE A 52 -5.30 -8.58 16.12
CA PHE A 52 -6.44 -8.18 16.94
C PHE A 52 -6.95 -9.30 17.86
N ARG A 53 -6.93 -10.55 17.37
CA ARG A 53 -7.34 -11.72 18.17
C ARG A 53 -6.40 -11.93 19.37
N GLU A 54 -5.11 -11.80 19.15
CA GLU A 54 -4.08 -11.91 20.21
C GLU A 54 -4.12 -10.73 21.19
N ALA A 55 -4.57 -9.56 20.74
CA ALA A 55 -4.74 -8.38 21.58
C ALA A 55 -5.94 -8.44 22.52
N GLN A 56 -6.76 -9.51 22.46
CA GLN A 56 -7.84 -9.81 23.42
C GLN A 56 -8.79 -8.63 23.68
N GLY A 57 -9.18 -7.91 22.63
CA GLY A 57 -10.11 -6.78 22.70
C GLY A 57 -9.45 -5.42 22.97
N ALA A 58 -8.13 -5.37 23.16
CA ALA A 58 -7.41 -4.10 23.22
C ALA A 58 -7.49 -3.35 21.89
N ALA A 59 -7.75 -2.04 21.97
CA ALA A 59 -7.75 -1.17 20.80
C ALA A 59 -6.32 -0.94 20.31
N LEU A 60 -6.08 -1.15 19.02
CA LEU A 60 -4.75 -1.03 18.41
C LEU A 60 -4.71 0.09 17.38
N ASN A 61 -3.63 0.85 17.40
CA ASN A 61 -3.35 1.86 16.38
C ASN A 61 -2.64 1.24 15.15
N SER A 62 -2.51 2.04 14.09
CA SER A 62 -1.86 1.57 12.84
C SER A 62 -0.39 1.18 13.03
N ARG A 63 0.34 1.83 13.95
CA ARG A 63 1.75 1.58 14.21
C ARG A 63 1.95 0.23 14.89
N GLN A 64 1.18 -0.06 15.94
CA GLN A 64 1.17 -1.37 16.63
C GLN A 64 0.86 -2.50 15.65
N ASN A 65 -0.09 -2.29 14.73
CA ASN A 65 -0.34 -3.25 13.66
C ASN A 65 0.86 -3.40 12.70
N GLY A 66 1.54 -2.30 12.34
CA GLY A 66 2.75 -2.34 11.53
C GLY A 66 3.90 -3.10 12.20
N GLU A 67 4.10 -2.89 13.50
CA GLU A 67 5.07 -3.61 14.33
C GLU A 67 4.73 -5.11 14.40
N GLY A 68 3.46 -5.46 14.66
CA GLY A 68 2.98 -6.84 14.67
C GLY A 68 3.12 -7.56 13.33
N LEU A 69 2.97 -6.84 12.21
CA LEU A 69 3.20 -7.38 10.87
C LEU A 69 4.69 -7.60 10.58
N ALA A 70 5.56 -6.67 10.98
CA ALA A 70 7.01 -6.83 10.83
C ALA A 70 7.52 -8.05 11.61
N ALA A 71 7.07 -8.20 12.87
CA ALA A 71 7.41 -9.33 13.72
C ALA A 71 6.97 -10.67 13.12
N ARG A 72 5.73 -10.79 12.63
CA ARG A 72 5.22 -12.01 11.99
C ARG A 72 5.93 -12.38 10.69
N ARG A 73 6.55 -11.40 10.03
CA ARG A 73 7.38 -11.64 8.84
C ARG A 73 8.82 -12.00 9.16
N GLY A 74 9.20 -12.04 10.44
CA GLY A 74 10.59 -12.26 10.84
C GLY A 74 11.53 -11.16 10.35
N LEU A 75 10.99 -9.95 10.14
CA LEU A 75 11.77 -8.81 9.65
C LEU A 75 12.29 -8.01 10.85
N GLU A 76 13.50 -7.48 10.71
CA GLU A 76 14.04 -6.56 11.70
C GLU A 76 13.13 -5.32 11.83
N ALA A 77 12.77 -4.98 13.06
CA ALA A 77 11.85 -3.90 13.41
C ALA A 77 12.51 -2.51 13.32
N THR A 78 13.15 -2.22 12.19
CA THR A 78 13.66 -0.89 11.89
C THR A 78 12.50 0.09 11.65
N THR A 79 12.70 1.38 11.95
CA THR A 79 11.68 2.42 11.72
C THR A 79 11.15 2.43 10.29
N ILE A 80 12.03 2.22 9.31
CA ILE A 80 11.66 2.17 7.89
C ILE A 80 10.75 0.97 7.62
N MET A 81 11.07 -0.20 8.18
CA MET A 81 10.27 -1.41 7.98
C MET A 81 8.90 -1.30 8.66
N ILE A 82 8.86 -0.80 9.89
CA ILE A 82 7.60 -0.56 10.62
C ILE A 82 6.71 0.38 9.81
N GLU A 83 7.26 1.47 9.28
CA GLU A 83 6.48 2.42 8.48
C GLU A 83 5.97 1.80 7.17
N GLN A 84 6.78 0.95 6.52
CA GLN A 84 6.36 0.21 5.35
C GLN A 84 5.22 -0.77 5.67
N MET A 85 5.29 -1.47 6.81
CA MET A 85 4.22 -2.38 7.26
C MET A 85 2.97 -1.64 7.70
N ARG A 86 3.12 -0.49 8.36
CA ARG A 86 2.01 0.39 8.73
C ARG A 86 1.22 0.84 7.49
N LYS A 87 1.90 1.19 6.39
CA LYS A 87 1.24 1.52 5.11
C LYS A 87 0.43 0.36 4.55
N ASN A 88 0.93 -0.87 4.66
CA ASN A 88 0.17 -2.07 4.29
C ASN A 88 -1.04 -2.27 5.21
N ALA A 89 -0.85 -2.11 6.53
CA ALA A 89 -1.92 -2.26 7.52
C ALA A 89 -3.06 -1.26 7.32
N ILE A 90 -2.78 0.01 7.03
CA ILE A 90 -3.82 1.05 6.88
C ILE A 90 -4.86 0.68 5.82
N GLY A 91 -4.44 0.13 4.67
CA GLY A 91 -5.37 -0.29 3.63
C GLY A 91 -6.31 -1.41 4.10
N VAL A 92 -5.80 -2.33 4.92
CA VAL A 92 -6.58 -3.41 5.52
C VAL A 92 -7.51 -2.88 6.62
N LEU A 93 -7.00 -2.06 7.55
CA LEU A 93 -7.78 -1.49 8.65
C LEU A 93 -9.00 -0.73 8.13
N ARG A 94 -8.81 0.18 7.16
CA ARG A 94 -9.92 0.92 6.52
C ARG A 94 -10.89 0.02 5.76
N ARG A 95 -10.43 -1.14 5.27
CA ARG A 95 -11.31 -2.11 4.62
C ARG A 95 -12.17 -2.84 5.65
N LEU A 96 -11.56 -3.28 6.75
CA LEU A 96 -12.26 -3.97 7.84
C LEU A 96 -13.22 -3.05 8.60
N GLU A 97 -12.87 -1.77 8.72
CA GLU A 97 -13.75 -0.73 9.25
C GLU A 97 -14.99 -0.57 8.35
N ARG A 98 -14.80 -0.45 7.04
CA ARG A 98 -15.92 -0.36 6.08
C ARG A 98 -16.81 -1.60 6.05
N SER A 99 -16.27 -2.78 6.37
CA SER A 99 -17.07 -4.01 6.48
C SER A 99 -17.71 -4.20 7.85
N GLY A 100 -17.47 -3.30 8.82
CA GLY A 100 -17.99 -3.40 10.18
C GLY A 100 -17.32 -4.49 11.03
N THR A 101 -16.17 -5.01 10.60
CA THR A 101 -15.41 -6.02 11.37
C THR A 101 -14.55 -5.37 12.45
N LEU A 102 -14.07 -4.16 12.17
CA LEU A 102 -13.40 -3.30 13.14
C LEU A 102 -14.22 -2.03 13.32
N VAL A 103 -14.22 -1.49 14.54
CA VAL A 103 -14.80 -0.19 14.86
C VAL A 103 -13.72 0.76 15.32
N LEU A 104 -13.92 2.06 15.05
CA LEU A 104 -13.10 3.11 15.64
C LEU A 104 -13.31 3.10 17.16
N ALA A 105 -12.23 2.80 17.88
CA ALA A 105 -12.23 2.71 19.35
C ALA A 105 -11.73 4.00 20.02
N GLY A 106 -11.17 4.93 19.24
CA GLY A 106 -10.70 6.22 19.74
C GLY A 106 -9.44 6.69 19.02
N ARG A 107 -8.57 7.35 19.77
CA ARG A 107 -7.28 7.86 19.29
C ARG A 107 -6.18 7.61 20.32
N ASP A 108 -4.99 7.34 19.81
CA ASP A 108 -3.72 7.32 20.52
C ASP A 108 -2.83 8.41 19.92
N GLY A 109 -2.74 9.55 20.62
CA GLY A 109 -2.21 10.80 20.07
C GLY A 109 -2.98 11.26 18.83
N HIS A 110 -2.28 11.45 17.71
CA HIS A 110 -2.90 11.77 16.42
C HIS A 110 -3.37 10.53 15.62
N GLY A 111 -3.08 9.31 16.10
CA GLY A 111 -3.43 8.07 15.42
C GLY A 111 -4.80 7.55 15.83
N ALA A 112 -5.63 7.15 14.87
CA ALA A 112 -6.84 6.40 15.19
C ALA A 112 -6.50 5.01 15.75
N THR A 113 -7.34 4.53 16.66
CA THR A 113 -7.32 3.15 17.17
C THR A 113 -8.56 2.41 16.71
N TRP A 114 -8.40 1.13 16.45
CA TRP A 114 -9.50 0.23 16.08
C TRP A 114 -9.62 -0.89 17.10
N ALA A 115 -10.81 -1.44 17.28
CA ALA A 115 -11.06 -2.66 18.04
C ALA A 115 -11.99 -3.59 17.25
N VAL A 116 -11.97 -4.88 17.56
CA VAL A 116 -12.96 -5.83 17.02
C VAL A 116 -14.31 -5.53 17.65
N THR A 117 -15.37 -5.63 16.83
CA THR A 117 -16.77 -5.45 17.28
C THR A 117 -17.17 -6.53 18.27
#